data_AF-A0A9N8V017-F1
#
_entry.id   AF-A0A9N8V017-F1
#
_cell.length_a   1.000
_cell.length_b   1.000
_cell.length_c   1.000
_cell.angle_alpha   90.00
_cell.angle_beta   90.00
_cell.angle_gamma   90.00
#
_symmetry.space_group_name_H-M   'P 1'
#
loop_
_entity.id
_entity.type
_entity.pdbx_description
1 polymer ?
#
loop_
_entity_poly.entity_id
_entity_poly.type
_entity_poly.pdbx_seq_one_letter_code
_entity_poly.pdbx_strand_id
1 'polypeptide(L)'
;MTQNLLRTLSHDLINISKTGEFADVLIRVGEDYGELDTRNFQVHSIVLSARSKWFRAALSEAWHQTRKDNMILLSKPNIQPPVFEAILEYIYGGEFDPKNFQVAELIEILRAADELGLVELIKYIELYLKDNPEIICSNIVSIYEFSVRNDNFRTLHFYCSYIMELNPSLFFLDENFALHMSKETMITLLRMSNLMMNELNVWNNLVRWGIEQVIIENSQQNQYDTLEEYNDIIKSFTHEDFIKFAELLQPCIMLINFIDFTSLDYEQLVEPFINAIGRNDLNRIKRLISMNDDEISVKYSELLNPERAAELSIIISNMYNDIESIGLCDFNLLLRGSRDGMTVNAFTSRCCGKGPTVILARDKFNKHLYGAYYANRWDHPNYHDKVD
;
A
#
# COMPACT_ATOMS: atom_id res chain seq x y z
N MET A 1 -1.92 -55.34 -1.70
CA MET A 1 -2.29 -54.06 -2.32
C MET A 1 -2.84 -53.20 -1.22
N THR A 2 -2.19 -52.09 -0.87
CA THR A 2 -2.64 -51.20 0.21
C THR A 2 -3.45 -50.08 -0.43
N GLN A 3 -4.73 -49.96 -0.09
CA GLN A 3 -5.55 -48.81 -0.52
C GLN A 3 -5.34 -47.65 0.45
N ASN A 4 -5.10 -46.45 -0.10
CA ASN A 4 -4.99 -45.23 0.68
C ASN A 4 -6.41 -44.65 0.88
N LEU A 5 -6.96 -44.79 2.10
CA LEU A 5 -8.33 -44.38 2.46
C LEU A 5 -8.35 -43.12 3.34
N LEU A 6 -7.31 -42.28 3.25
CA LEU A 6 -7.16 -41.10 4.11
C LEU A 6 -8.29 -40.07 3.94
N ARG A 7 -8.85 -39.92 2.73
CA ARG A 7 -9.97 -38.99 2.51
C ARG A 7 -11.21 -39.38 3.30
N THR A 8 -11.57 -40.66 3.31
CA THR A 8 -12.72 -41.15 4.08
C THR A 8 -12.49 -40.93 5.57
N LEU A 9 -11.30 -41.31 6.08
CA LEU A 9 -10.93 -41.05 7.47
C LEU A 9 -11.01 -39.57 7.85
N SER A 10 -10.51 -38.69 6.98
CA SER A 10 -10.58 -37.23 7.17
C SER A 10 -12.02 -36.73 7.27
N HIS A 11 -12.91 -37.14 6.34
CA HIS A 11 -14.31 -36.76 6.38
C HIS A 11 -15.02 -37.27 7.64
N ASP A 12 -14.74 -38.51 8.06
CA ASP A 12 -15.30 -39.10 9.28
C ASP A 12 -14.88 -38.31 10.53
N LEU A 13 -13.61 -37.86 10.59
CA LEU A 13 -13.09 -37.02 11.68
C LEU A 13 -13.66 -35.59 11.66
N ILE A 14 -13.87 -34.98 10.49
CA ILE A 14 -14.55 -33.67 10.42
C ILE A 14 -16.02 -33.81 10.89
N ASN A 15 -16.69 -34.91 10.52
CA ASN A 15 -18.07 -35.13 10.92
C ASN A 15 -18.20 -35.29 12.44
N ILE A 16 -17.30 -36.04 13.09
CA ILE A 16 -17.34 -36.20 14.55
C ILE A 16 -17.06 -34.88 15.28
N SER A 17 -16.22 -33.99 14.73
CA SER A 17 -16.02 -32.66 15.33
C SER A 17 -17.24 -31.76 15.21
N LYS A 18 -18.09 -31.96 14.19
CA LYS A 18 -19.34 -31.21 13.98
C LYS A 18 -20.48 -31.72 14.87
N THR A 19 -20.56 -33.02 15.12
CA THR A 19 -21.59 -33.60 15.99
C THR A 19 -21.27 -33.45 17.48
N GLY A 20 -19.98 -33.38 17.84
CA GLY A 20 -19.52 -33.36 19.23
C GLY A 20 -19.68 -34.72 19.94
N GLU A 21 -19.94 -35.79 19.19
CA GLU A 21 -20.12 -37.13 19.76
C GLU A 21 -18.80 -37.62 20.38
N PHE A 22 -18.84 -38.03 21.65
CA PHE A 22 -17.65 -38.42 22.45
C PHE A 22 -16.66 -37.28 22.76
N ALA A 23 -17.06 -36.01 22.55
CA ALA A 23 -16.25 -34.87 22.96
C ALA A 23 -16.00 -34.86 24.47
N ASP A 24 -14.76 -34.58 24.85
CA ASP A 24 -14.29 -34.48 26.23
C ASP A 24 -13.74 -33.09 26.57
N VAL A 25 -13.76 -32.17 25.60
CA VAL A 25 -13.32 -30.78 25.74
C VAL A 25 -14.40 -29.83 25.20
N LEU A 26 -14.68 -28.77 25.95
CA LEU A 26 -15.49 -27.64 25.51
C LEU A 26 -14.60 -26.40 25.42
N ILE A 27 -14.47 -25.85 24.22
CA ILE A 27 -13.69 -24.63 23.98
C ILE A 27 -14.65 -23.48 23.72
N ARG A 28 -14.58 -22.45 24.55
CA ARG A 28 -15.27 -21.18 24.33
C ARG A 28 -14.38 -20.25 23.50
N VAL A 29 -14.91 -19.71 22.42
CA VAL A 29 -14.18 -18.90 21.44
C VAL A 29 -14.89 -17.56 21.22
N GLY A 30 -14.13 -16.49 21.02
CA GLY A 30 -14.62 -15.12 20.87
C GLY A 30 -14.67 -14.33 22.19
N GLU A 31 -14.73 -13.00 22.09
CA GLU A 31 -14.80 -12.08 23.23
C GLU A 31 -16.23 -11.83 23.72
N ASP A 32 -16.39 -11.61 25.02
CA ASP A 32 -17.69 -11.36 25.67
C ASP A 32 -18.23 -9.93 25.53
N TYR A 33 -17.48 -9.01 24.92
CA TYR A 33 -17.68 -7.56 25.06
C TYR A 33 -17.94 -6.78 23.75
N GLY A 34 -18.22 -7.44 22.62
CA GLY A 34 -18.51 -6.78 21.34
C GLY A 34 -19.35 -7.66 20.41
N GLU A 35 -19.84 -7.10 19.30
CA GLU A 35 -20.85 -7.65 18.36
C GLU A 35 -20.53 -9.00 17.68
N LEU A 36 -19.53 -9.76 18.14
CA LEU A 36 -19.19 -11.10 17.66
C LEU A 36 -19.63 -12.15 18.68
N ASP A 37 -20.56 -13.02 18.25
CA ASP A 37 -21.14 -14.08 19.08
C ASP A 37 -20.05 -15.03 19.62
N THR A 38 -19.88 -15.08 20.94
CA THR A 38 -19.09 -16.16 21.55
C THR A 38 -19.69 -17.52 21.15
N ARG A 39 -18.85 -18.47 20.72
CA ARG A 39 -19.29 -19.81 20.32
C ARG A 39 -18.59 -20.89 21.13
N ASN A 40 -19.36 -21.91 21.50
CA ASN A 40 -18.86 -23.09 22.18
C ASN A 40 -18.62 -24.22 21.18
N PHE A 41 -17.45 -24.85 21.25
CA PHE A 41 -17.06 -25.97 20.41
C PHE A 41 -16.80 -27.21 21.27
N GLN A 42 -17.56 -28.28 21.02
CA GLN A 42 -17.34 -29.59 21.63
C GLN A 42 -16.36 -30.40 20.78
N VAL A 43 -15.19 -30.71 21.34
CA VAL A 43 -14.04 -31.26 20.61
C VAL A 43 -13.29 -32.32 21.44
N HIS A 44 -12.36 -33.01 20.79
CA HIS A 44 -11.70 -34.21 21.29
C HIS A 44 -10.24 -33.94 21.65
N SER A 45 -9.91 -34.13 22.93
CA SER A 45 -8.58 -33.87 23.49
C SER A 45 -7.47 -34.61 22.74
N ILE A 46 -7.74 -35.86 22.32
CA ILE A 46 -6.78 -36.73 21.63
C ILE A 46 -6.41 -36.19 20.25
N VAL A 47 -7.39 -35.70 19.48
CA VAL A 47 -7.17 -35.16 18.13
C VAL A 47 -6.42 -33.82 18.22
N LEU A 48 -6.89 -32.92 19.09
CA LEU A 48 -6.25 -31.63 19.33
C LEU A 48 -4.79 -31.81 19.78
N SER A 49 -4.55 -32.67 20.77
CA SER A 49 -3.20 -32.96 21.29
C SER A 49 -2.30 -33.62 20.25
N ALA A 50 -2.85 -34.40 19.32
CA ALA A 50 -2.07 -35.00 18.25
C ALA A 50 -1.56 -33.95 17.25
N ARG A 51 -2.38 -32.95 16.92
CA ARG A 51 -2.14 -32.00 15.82
C ARG A 51 -1.61 -30.63 16.25
N SER A 52 -1.74 -30.27 17.52
CA SER A 52 -1.27 -28.99 18.05
C SER A 52 -0.42 -29.18 19.30
N LYS A 53 0.78 -28.58 19.30
CA LYS A 53 1.66 -28.56 20.48
C LYS A 53 1.04 -27.75 21.61
N TRP A 54 0.35 -26.66 21.29
CA TRP A 54 -0.33 -25.83 22.28
C TRP A 54 -1.42 -26.63 22.98
N PHE A 55 -2.32 -27.28 22.23
CA PHE A 55 -3.37 -28.10 22.82
C PHE A 55 -2.79 -29.28 23.60
N ARG A 56 -1.74 -29.93 23.10
CA ARG A 56 -1.06 -30.99 23.85
C ARG A 56 -0.60 -30.50 25.22
N ALA A 57 0.08 -29.35 25.27
CA ALA A 57 0.52 -28.76 26.53
C ALA A 57 -0.68 -28.41 27.44
N ALA A 58 -1.64 -27.63 26.92
CA ALA A 58 -2.81 -27.17 27.65
C ALA A 58 -3.67 -28.32 28.22
N LEU A 59 -3.80 -29.42 27.48
CA LEU A 59 -4.56 -30.59 27.88
C LEU A 59 -3.74 -31.55 28.77
N SER A 60 -2.42 -31.61 28.61
CA SER A 60 -1.53 -32.44 29.44
C SER A 60 -1.32 -31.86 30.84
N GLU A 61 -1.28 -30.53 30.96
CA GLU A 61 -1.08 -29.84 32.23
C GLU A 61 -2.41 -29.51 32.93
N ALA A 62 -3.56 -29.64 32.25
CA ALA A 62 -4.90 -29.33 32.75
C ALA A 62 -4.89 -28.17 33.77
N TRP A 63 -4.46 -26.99 33.29
CA TRP A 63 -4.06 -25.77 34.00
C TRP A 63 -5.17 -25.17 34.91
N HIS A 64 -5.57 -25.90 35.95
CA HIS A 64 -6.69 -25.70 36.90
C HIS A 64 -8.03 -26.26 36.39
N GLN A 65 -8.35 -27.51 36.75
CA GLN A 65 -9.54 -28.27 36.31
C GLN A 65 -10.87 -27.58 36.66
N THR A 66 -11.29 -26.63 35.82
CA THR A 66 -12.71 -26.29 35.70
C THR A 66 -13.32 -27.36 34.83
N ARG A 67 -13.82 -28.44 35.46
CA ARG A 67 -14.67 -29.41 34.78
C ARG A 67 -16.11 -28.98 34.96
N LYS A 68 -16.87 -28.98 33.87
CA LYS A 68 -18.33 -28.87 33.91
C LYS A 68 -18.90 -30.05 33.14
N ASP A 69 -19.78 -30.80 33.79
CA ASP A 69 -20.44 -31.97 33.20
C ASP A 69 -19.46 -32.99 32.58
N ASN A 70 -18.36 -33.28 33.29
CA ASN A 70 -17.23 -34.14 32.85
C ASN A 70 -16.39 -33.66 31.66
N MET A 71 -16.64 -32.49 31.08
CA MET A 71 -15.79 -31.91 30.03
C MET A 71 -14.69 -31.00 30.58
N ILE A 72 -13.54 -31.00 29.91
CA ILE A 72 -12.45 -30.04 30.13
C ILE A 72 -12.84 -28.70 29.49
N LEU A 73 -12.77 -27.61 30.24
CA LEU A 73 -13.09 -26.28 29.73
C LEU A 73 -11.83 -25.52 29.32
N LEU A 74 -11.82 -24.99 28.10
CA LEU A 74 -10.79 -24.06 27.61
C LEU A 74 -11.45 -22.79 27.06
N SER A 75 -10.69 -21.70 27.02
CA SER A 75 -11.15 -20.43 26.45
C SER A 75 -10.10 -19.88 25.49
N LYS A 76 -10.58 -19.34 24.37
CA LYS A 76 -9.81 -18.66 23.32
C LYS A 76 -10.54 -17.38 22.89
N PRO A 77 -10.56 -16.34 23.75
CA PRO A 77 -11.28 -15.11 23.46
C PRO A 77 -10.69 -14.37 22.25
N ASN A 78 -9.38 -14.49 22.02
CA ASN A 78 -8.66 -13.79 20.95
C ASN A 78 -8.87 -14.39 19.55
N ILE A 79 -9.61 -15.48 19.42
CA ILE A 79 -9.87 -16.14 18.13
C ILE A 79 -11.35 -15.97 17.80
N GLN A 80 -11.66 -15.58 16.55
CA GLN A 80 -13.03 -15.47 16.09
C GLN A 80 -13.64 -16.85 15.77
N PRO A 81 -14.95 -17.09 16.02
CA PRO A 81 -15.56 -18.39 15.76
C PRO A 81 -15.38 -18.93 14.34
N PRO A 82 -15.53 -18.15 13.25
CA PRO A 82 -15.31 -18.66 11.90
C PRO A 82 -13.85 -19.07 11.65
N VAL A 83 -12.89 -18.31 12.21
CA VAL A 83 -11.45 -18.61 12.13
C VAL A 83 -11.15 -19.92 12.87
N PHE A 84 -11.74 -20.11 14.05
CA PHE A 84 -11.56 -21.34 14.81
C PHE A 84 -12.20 -22.55 14.11
N GLU A 85 -13.34 -22.37 13.45
CA GLU A 85 -14.00 -23.41 12.66
C GLU A 85 -13.09 -23.89 11.51
N ALA A 86 -12.49 -22.96 10.75
CA ALA A 86 -11.50 -23.29 9.72
C ALA A 86 -10.27 -24.05 10.29
N ILE A 87 -9.80 -23.65 11.48
CA ILE A 87 -8.71 -24.34 12.18
C ILE A 87 -9.10 -25.75 12.60
N LEU A 88 -10.34 -25.96 13.06
CA LEU A 88 -10.84 -27.30 13.39
C LEU A 88 -10.94 -28.19 12.15
N GLU A 89 -11.43 -27.67 11.02
CA GLU A 89 -11.46 -28.42 9.77
C GLU A 89 -10.05 -28.86 9.35
N TYR A 90 -9.05 -27.98 9.48
CA TYR A 90 -7.65 -28.36 9.28
C TYR A 90 -7.15 -29.40 10.30
N ILE A 91 -7.46 -29.24 11.59
CA ILE A 91 -6.98 -30.14 12.65
C ILE A 91 -7.54 -31.56 12.45
N TYR A 92 -8.84 -31.68 12.19
CA TYR A 92 -9.51 -32.99 12.06
C TYR A 92 -9.33 -33.59 10.67
N GLY A 93 -9.45 -32.76 9.63
CA GLY A 93 -9.45 -33.20 8.25
C GLY A 93 -8.07 -33.27 7.61
N GLY A 94 -7.11 -32.44 8.09
CA GLY A 94 -5.85 -32.22 7.39
C GLY A 94 -6.03 -31.50 6.04
N GLU A 95 -7.19 -30.86 5.82
CA GLU A 95 -7.52 -30.14 4.60
C GLU A 95 -7.63 -28.64 4.92
N PHE A 96 -7.06 -27.80 4.06
CA PHE A 96 -7.17 -26.35 4.12
C PHE A 96 -6.98 -25.81 2.71
N ASP A 97 -7.91 -24.98 2.23
CA ASP A 97 -7.77 -24.29 0.95
C ASP A 97 -7.74 -22.78 1.18
N PRO A 98 -6.55 -22.14 1.04
CA PRO A 98 -6.41 -20.70 1.24
C PRO A 98 -7.28 -19.88 0.28
N LYS A 99 -7.71 -20.44 -0.86
CA LYS A 99 -8.54 -19.75 -1.85
C LYS A 99 -9.97 -19.49 -1.38
N ASN A 100 -10.41 -20.17 -0.32
CA ASN A 100 -11.74 -19.99 0.25
C ASN A 100 -11.82 -18.78 1.19
N PHE A 101 -10.70 -18.09 1.42
CA PHE A 101 -10.58 -17.03 2.41
C PHE A 101 -10.06 -15.75 1.77
N GLN A 102 -10.58 -14.61 2.22
CA GLN A 102 -9.99 -13.31 1.92
C GLN A 102 -8.67 -13.14 2.68
N VAL A 103 -7.82 -12.21 2.24
CA VAL A 103 -6.51 -11.98 2.88
C VAL A 103 -6.65 -11.58 4.35
N ALA A 104 -7.65 -10.77 4.70
CA ALA A 104 -7.93 -10.43 6.08
C ALA A 104 -8.22 -11.67 6.94
N GLU A 105 -9.04 -12.60 6.43
CA GLU A 105 -9.34 -13.88 7.10
C GLU A 105 -8.10 -14.78 7.21
N LEU A 106 -7.26 -14.84 6.17
CA LEU A 106 -6.00 -15.57 6.18
C LEU A 106 -5.03 -15.03 7.24
N ILE A 107 -4.96 -13.71 7.44
CA ILE A 107 -4.15 -13.07 8.48
C ILE A 107 -4.66 -13.50 9.88
N GLU A 108 -5.96 -13.52 10.10
CA GLU A 108 -6.54 -13.99 11.37
C GLU A 108 -6.29 -15.48 11.60
N ILE A 109 -6.38 -16.31 10.54
CA ILE A 109 -6.04 -17.73 10.59
C ILE A 109 -4.55 -17.93 10.90
N LEU A 110 -3.65 -17.14 10.30
CA LEU A 110 -2.22 -17.18 10.59
C LEU A 110 -1.94 -16.86 12.05
N ARG A 111 -2.58 -15.80 12.59
CA ARG A 111 -2.44 -15.41 14.01
C ARG A 111 -2.90 -16.52 14.95
N ALA A 112 -4.08 -17.08 14.70
CA ALA A 112 -4.62 -18.17 15.50
C ALA A 112 -3.79 -19.46 15.34
N ALA A 113 -3.26 -19.74 14.15
CA ALA A 113 -2.38 -20.87 13.90
C ALA A 113 -1.05 -20.74 14.67
N ASP A 114 -0.48 -19.54 14.76
CA ASP A 114 0.72 -19.27 15.56
C ASP A 114 0.44 -19.46 17.05
N GLU A 115 -0.64 -18.88 17.56
CA GLU A 115 -1.08 -19.03 18.96
C GLU A 115 -1.29 -20.51 19.33
N LEU A 116 -1.83 -21.31 18.41
CA LEU A 116 -2.09 -22.74 18.59
C LEU A 116 -0.90 -23.64 18.19
N GLY A 117 0.23 -23.06 17.76
CA GLY A 117 1.43 -23.80 17.39
C GLY A 117 1.28 -24.72 16.18
N LEU A 118 0.49 -24.32 15.18
CA LEU A 118 0.17 -25.05 13.95
C LEU A 118 1.16 -24.73 12.82
N VAL A 119 2.44 -25.03 13.05
CA VAL A 119 3.55 -24.67 12.14
C VAL A 119 3.38 -25.20 10.71
N GLU A 120 2.76 -26.37 10.53
CA GLU A 120 2.49 -26.95 9.21
C GLU A 120 1.50 -26.08 8.40
N LEU A 121 0.41 -25.63 9.03
CA LEU A 121 -0.58 -24.75 8.41
C LEU A 121 0.03 -23.39 8.05
N ILE A 122 0.80 -22.79 8.98
CA ILE A 122 1.50 -21.51 8.73
C ILE A 122 2.36 -21.61 7.48
N LYS A 123 3.24 -22.62 7.41
CA LYS A 123 4.13 -22.80 6.26
C LYS A 123 3.36 -22.99 4.95
N TYR A 124 2.26 -23.72 5.00
CA TYR A 124 1.42 -23.94 3.81
C TYR A 124 0.81 -22.63 3.30
N ILE A 125 0.26 -21.80 4.19
CA ILE A 125 -0.30 -20.50 3.82
C ILE A 125 0.81 -19.53 3.37
N GLU A 126 1.97 -19.49 4.04
CA GLU A 126 3.11 -18.67 3.61
C GLU A 126 3.60 -19.04 2.20
N LEU A 127 3.67 -20.35 1.90
CA LEU A 127 4.01 -20.84 0.55
C LEU A 127 2.95 -20.45 -0.47
N TYR A 128 1.66 -20.59 -0.13
CA TYR A 128 0.57 -20.16 -1.00
C TYR A 128 0.68 -18.67 -1.33
N LEU A 129 0.87 -17.80 -0.34
CA LEU A 129 1.00 -16.35 -0.57
C LEU A 129 2.22 -16.04 -1.43
N LYS A 130 3.36 -16.71 -1.16
CA LYS A 130 4.58 -16.56 -1.96
C LYS A 130 4.37 -16.93 -3.44
N ASP A 131 3.66 -18.02 -3.69
CA ASP A 131 3.42 -18.53 -5.05
C ASP A 131 2.35 -17.72 -5.81
N ASN A 132 1.67 -16.78 -5.13
CA ASN A 132 0.62 -15.91 -5.69
C ASN A 132 0.91 -14.43 -5.35
N PRO A 133 2.00 -13.84 -5.89
CA PRO A 133 2.47 -12.50 -5.52
C PRO A 133 1.45 -11.38 -5.80
N GLU A 134 0.51 -11.57 -6.73
CA GLU A 134 -0.59 -10.63 -6.97
C GLU A 134 -1.51 -10.45 -5.76
N ILE A 135 -1.71 -11.51 -4.96
CA ILE A 135 -2.46 -11.46 -3.70
C ILE A 135 -1.69 -10.63 -2.67
N ILE A 136 -0.37 -10.82 -2.61
CA ILE A 136 0.49 -10.03 -1.72
C ILE A 136 0.47 -8.56 -2.15
N CYS A 137 0.69 -8.25 -3.43
CA CYS A 137 0.78 -6.86 -3.91
C CYS A 137 -0.53 -6.09 -3.71
N SER A 138 -1.69 -6.72 -3.87
CA SER A 138 -3.00 -6.09 -3.66
C SER A 138 -3.37 -5.88 -2.19
N ASN A 139 -2.66 -6.52 -1.26
CA ASN A 139 -2.91 -6.44 0.19
C ASN A 139 -1.59 -6.21 0.96
N ILE A 140 -0.64 -5.53 0.32
CA ILE A 140 0.75 -5.47 0.76
C ILE A 140 0.86 -4.82 2.13
N VAL A 141 0.02 -3.82 2.41
CA VAL A 141 0.06 -3.07 3.66
C VAL A 141 -0.37 -3.97 4.80
N SER A 142 -1.52 -4.63 4.69
CA SER A 142 -2.04 -5.52 5.72
C SER A 142 -1.09 -6.69 6.02
N ILE A 143 -0.52 -7.31 4.99
CA ILE A 143 0.40 -8.44 5.15
C ILE A 143 1.73 -7.98 5.73
N TYR A 144 2.28 -6.86 5.25
CA TYR A 144 3.52 -6.28 5.78
C TYR A 144 3.37 -5.91 7.26
N GLU A 145 2.32 -5.17 7.60
CA GLU A 145 2.03 -4.74 8.97
C GLU A 145 1.78 -5.92 9.90
N PHE A 146 1.07 -6.96 9.43
CA PHE A 146 0.95 -8.21 10.16
C PHE A 146 2.33 -8.85 10.43
N SER A 147 3.18 -8.95 9.39
CA SER A 147 4.50 -9.58 9.51
C SER A 147 5.46 -8.81 10.43
N VAL A 148 5.35 -7.47 10.47
CA VAL A 148 6.16 -6.60 11.34
C VAL A 148 5.78 -6.79 12.81
N ARG A 149 4.50 -6.95 13.12
CA ARG A 149 4.01 -7.12 14.50
C ARG A 149 4.22 -8.53 15.05
N ASN A 150 4.49 -9.51 14.20
CA ASN A 150 4.55 -10.92 14.56
C ASN A 150 5.89 -11.56 14.12
N ASP A 151 6.85 -11.61 15.04
CA ASP A 151 8.24 -12.07 14.82
C ASP A 151 8.39 -13.49 14.23
N ASN A 152 7.35 -14.31 14.32
CA ASN A 152 7.31 -15.68 13.80
C ASN A 152 7.15 -15.74 12.27
N PHE A 153 6.68 -14.66 11.62
CA PHE A 153 6.39 -14.60 10.18
C PHE A 153 7.52 -13.94 9.37
N ARG A 154 8.77 -14.31 9.67
CA ARG A 154 9.97 -13.74 9.03
C ARG A 154 10.00 -13.96 7.53
N THR A 155 9.44 -15.08 7.06
CA THR A 155 9.37 -15.43 5.65
C THR A 155 8.48 -14.42 4.91
N LEU A 156 7.26 -14.19 5.39
CA LEU A 156 6.36 -13.17 4.85
C LEU A 156 6.98 -11.78 4.94
N HIS A 157 7.56 -11.43 6.10
CA HIS A 157 8.22 -10.13 6.29
C HIS A 157 9.32 -9.89 5.27
N PHE A 158 10.16 -10.89 5.01
CA PHE A 158 11.22 -10.81 4.00
C PHE A 158 10.65 -10.55 2.60
N TYR A 159 9.59 -11.27 2.19
CA TYR A 159 8.99 -11.05 0.87
C TYR A 159 8.38 -9.66 0.73
N CYS A 160 7.62 -9.20 1.72
CA CYS A 160 7.03 -7.88 1.69
C CYS A 160 8.10 -6.77 1.72
N SER A 161 9.17 -6.95 2.50
CA SER A 161 10.30 -6.01 2.53
C SER A 161 11.03 -5.96 1.19
N TYR A 162 11.22 -7.11 0.53
CA TYR A 162 11.80 -7.16 -0.81
C TYR A 162 10.93 -6.42 -1.85
N ILE A 163 9.60 -6.56 -1.77
CA ILE A 163 8.67 -5.79 -2.60
C ILE A 163 8.77 -4.29 -2.31
N MET A 164 8.82 -3.90 -1.03
CA MET A 164 8.99 -2.50 -0.62
C MET A 164 10.28 -1.92 -1.19
N GLU A 165 11.41 -2.62 -1.09
CA GLU A 165 12.70 -2.18 -1.63
C GLU A 165 12.68 -2.00 -3.15
N LEU A 166 12.02 -2.91 -3.88
CA LEU A 166 11.94 -2.85 -5.34
C LEU A 166 10.96 -1.80 -5.86
N ASN A 167 9.78 -1.71 -5.25
CA ASN A 167 8.72 -0.81 -5.68
C ASN A 167 7.88 -0.31 -4.49
N PRO A 168 8.40 0.65 -3.71
CA PRO A 168 7.73 1.16 -2.52
C PRO A 168 6.40 1.86 -2.82
N SER A 169 6.21 2.40 -4.04
CA SER A 169 4.95 3.04 -4.45
C SER A 169 3.74 2.11 -4.39
N LEU A 170 3.93 0.78 -4.48
CA LEU A 170 2.85 -0.21 -4.38
C LEU A 170 2.09 -0.11 -3.05
N PHE A 171 2.75 0.32 -1.97
CA PHE A 171 2.09 0.50 -0.68
C PHE A 171 1.03 1.61 -0.71
N PHE A 172 1.16 2.59 -1.60
CA PHE A 172 0.16 3.65 -1.80
C PHE A 172 -0.92 3.28 -2.82
N LEU A 173 -0.77 2.15 -3.53
CA LEU A 173 -1.76 1.61 -4.46
C LEU A 173 -2.68 0.57 -3.82
N ASP A 174 -2.34 0.07 -2.63
CA ASP A 174 -3.23 -0.76 -1.81
C ASP A 174 -4.47 0.05 -1.42
N GLU A 175 -5.66 -0.46 -1.72
CA GLU A 175 -6.93 0.23 -1.47
C GLU A 175 -7.13 0.56 0.01
N ASN A 176 -6.62 -0.29 0.91
CA ASN A 176 -6.78 -0.16 2.35
C ASN A 176 -5.52 0.38 3.04
N PHE A 177 -4.60 1.00 2.29
CA PHE A 177 -3.34 1.49 2.87
C PHE A 177 -3.58 2.49 4.01
N ALA A 178 -4.53 3.40 3.84
CA ALA A 178 -4.81 4.45 4.80
C ALA A 178 -5.32 3.88 6.14
N LEU A 179 -6.07 2.78 6.09
CA LEU A 179 -6.65 2.09 7.24
C LEU A 179 -5.60 1.27 8.01
N HIS A 180 -4.70 0.59 7.30
CA HIS A 180 -3.84 -0.42 7.89
C HIS A 180 -2.39 0.01 8.13
N MET A 181 -1.90 1.02 7.41
CA MET A 181 -0.50 1.45 7.47
C MET A 181 -0.19 2.15 8.80
N SER A 182 0.88 1.70 9.47
CA SER A 182 1.40 2.36 10.67
C SER A 182 2.19 3.62 10.34
N LYS A 183 2.36 4.49 11.35
CA LYS A 183 3.18 5.68 11.27
C LYS A 183 4.64 5.35 10.94
N GLU A 184 5.15 4.25 11.50
CA GLU A 184 6.51 3.76 11.28
C GLU A 184 6.72 3.32 9.83
N THR A 185 5.75 2.61 9.24
CA THR A 185 5.78 2.23 7.83
C THR A 185 5.70 3.46 6.93
N MET A 186 4.81 4.41 7.23
CA MET A 186 4.71 5.66 6.49
C MET A 186 6.05 6.41 6.48
N ILE A 187 6.67 6.62 7.65
CA ILE A 187 7.98 7.27 7.76
C ILE A 187 9.06 6.51 6.99
N THR A 188 9.01 5.18 7.00
CA THR A 188 9.96 4.34 6.26
C THR A 188 9.84 4.59 4.76
N LEU A 189 8.62 4.53 4.21
CA LEU A 189 8.35 4.78 2.79
C LEU A 189 8.78 6.19 2.35
N LEU A 190 8.45 7.21 3.15
CA LEU A 190 8.81 8.61 2.85
C LEU A 190 10.32 8.88 2.84
N ARG A 191 11.13 8.02 3.47
CA ARG A 191 12.60 8.13 3.45
C ARG A 191 13.24 7.45 2.25
N MET A 192 12.50 6.66 1.49
CA MET A 192 13.04 5.89 0.38
C MET A 192 13.28 6.80 -0.82
N SER A 193 14.54 6.88 -1.28
CA SER A 193 14.91 7.69 -2.44
C SER A 193 14.33 7.18 -3.76
N ASN A 194 13.88 5.92 -3.80
CA ASN A 194 13.28 5.27 -4.96
C ASN A 194 11.75 5.17 -4.87
N LEU A 195 11.09 6.11 -4.18
CA LEU A 195 9.62 6.12 -4.10
C LEU A 195 8.94 6.25 -5.48
N MET A 196 9.63 6.88 -6.45
CA MET A 196 9.18 7.02 -7.85
C MET A 196 7.76 7.59 -7.97
N MET A 197 7.38 8.48 -7.05
CA MET A 197 6.09 9.17 -6.99
C MET A 197 6.35 10.67 -6.87
N ASN A 198 5.59 11.51 -7.57
CA ASN A 198 5.75 12.96 -7.44
C ASN A 198 5.36 13.41 -6.02
N GLU A 199 6.02 14.46 -5.53
CA GLU A 199 5.85 14.92 -4.15
C GLU A 199 4.42 15.40 -3.85
N LEU A 200 3.68 15.85 -4.87
CA LEU A 200 2.27 16.17 -4.74
C LEU A 200 1.42 14.92 -4.43
N ASN A 201 1.64 13.80 -5.10
CA ASN A 201 0.92 12.55 -4.78
C ASN A 201 1.37 11.97 -3.44
N VAL A 202 2.66 12.13 -3.08
CA VAL A 202 3.16 11.78 -1.74
C VAL A 202 2.39 12.55 -0.67
N TRP A 203 2.25 13.86 -0.83
CA TRP A 203 1.48 14.70 0.07
C TRP A 203 0.01 14.31 0.13
N ASN A 204 -0.63 14.12 -1.02
CA ASN A 204 -2.05 13.73 -1.06
C ASN A 204 -2.28 12.38 -0.35
N ASN A 205 -1.40 11.40 -0.53
CA ASN A 205 -1.49 10.12 0.18
C ASN A 205 -1.21 10.25 1.68
N LEU A 206 -0.27 11.12 2.08
CA LEU A 206 -0.01 11.40 3.49
C LEU A 206 -1.23 12.04 4.17
N VAL A 207 -1.89 12.99 3.49
CA VAL A 207 -3.11 13.63 3.98
C VAL A 207 -4.25 12.62 4.10
N ARG A 208 -4.48 11.79 3.07
CA ARG A 208 -5.47 10.69 3.09
C ARG A 208 -5.25 9.78 4.30
N TRP A 209 -4.03 9.28 4.47
CA TRP A 209 -3.66 8.45 5.63
C TRP A 209 -3.89 9.19 6.94
N GLY A 210 -3.45 10.44 7.08
CA GLY A 210 -3.60 11.19 8.31
C GLY A 210 -5.05 11.39 8.73
N ILE A 211 -5.96 11.63 7.78
CA ILE A 211 -7.38 11.82 8.06
C ILE A 211 -7.98 10.51 8.54
N GLU A 212 -7.68 9.41 7.84
CA GLU A 212 -8.16 8.08 8.18
C GLU A 212 -7.78 7.70 9.61
N GLN A 213 -6.53 7.96 10.01
CA GLN A 213 -6.07 7.69 11.37
C GLN A 213 -6.81 8.51 12.45
N VAL A 214 -7.10 9.78 12.19
CA VAL A 214 -7.88 10.62 13.12
C VAL A 214 -9.33 10.12 13.26
N ILE A 215 -9.92 9.68 12.14
CA ILE A 215 -11.27 9.09 12.11
C ILE A 215 -11.33 7.80 12.95
N ILE A 216 -10.34 6.91 12.78
CA ILE A 216 -10.20 5.68 13.57
C ILE A 216 -10.07 5.99 15.07
N GLU A 217 -9.21 6.96 15.45
CA GLU A 217 -9.04 7.36 16.84
C GLU A 217 -10.34 7.90 17.46
N ASN A 218 -11.13 8.63 16.67
CA ASN A 218 -12.43 9.14 17.09
C ASN A 218 -13.55 8.07 17.09
N SER A 219 -13.20 6.80 16.84
CA SER A 219 -14.13 5.66 16.78
C SER A 219 -15.27 5.81 15.77
N GLN A 220 -15.04 6.59 14.71
CA GLN A 220 -15.94 6.62 13.55
C GLN A 220 -15.36 5.65 12.53
N GLN A 221 -16.07 4.58 12.18
CA GLN A 221 -15.67 3.70 11.09
C GLN A 221 -16.49 4.05 9.87
N ASN A 222 -15.86 4.67 8.87
CA ASN A 222 -16.42 4.89 7.55
C ASN A 222 -15.29 4.75 6.53
N GLN A 223 -15.55 4.05 5.44
CA GLN A 223 -14.62 3.92 4.32
C GLN A 223 -14.85 5.08 3.35
N TYR A 224 -13.78 5.82 3.02
CA TYR A 224 -13.79 6.91 2.05
C TYR A 224 -12.73 6.65 0.98
N ASP A 225 -13.07 6.92 -0.28
CA ASP A 225 -12.25 6.44 -1.41
C ASP A 225 -11.54 7.57 -2.16
N THR A 226 -11.98 8.83 -2.01
CA THR A 226 -11.51 9.95 -2.85
C THR A 226 -10.97 11.15 -2.06
N LEU A 227 -10.01 11.88 -2.66
CA LEU A 227 -9.46 13.10 -2.08
C LEU A 227 -10.52 14.20 -1.91
N GLU A 228 -11.55 14.23 -2.76
CA GLU A 228 -12.68 15.16 -2.63
C GLU A 228 -13.49 14.88 -1.35
N GLU A 229 -13.79 13.61 -1.06
CA GLU A 229 -14.44 13.21 0.20
C GLU A 229 -13.60 13.58 1.42
N TYR A 230 -12.30 13.31 1.37
CA TYR A 230 -11.36 13.70 2.43
C TYR A 230 -11.31 15.21 2.66
N ASN A 231 -11.33 16.03 1.60
CA ASN A 231 -11.37 17.48 1.71
C ASN A 231 -12.67 17.99 2.36
N ASP A 232 -13.79 17.33 2.12
CA ASP A 232 -15.06 17.66 2.78
C ASP A 232 -15.04 17.25 4.26
N ILE A 233 -14.41 16.13 4.60
CA ILE A 233 -14.23 15.69 6.00
C ILE A 233 -13.38 16.70 6.78
N ILE A 234 -12.27 17.17 6.20
CA ILE A 234 -11.41 18.17 6.83
C ILE A 234 -12.18 19.43 7.19
N LYS A 235 -13.20 19.84 6.40
CA LYS A 235 -14.05 20.99 6.74
C LYS A 235 -14.89 20.77 8.00
N SER A 236 -15.13 19.51 8.38
CA SER A 236 -15.87 19.13 9.58
C SER A 236 -14.99 18.90 10.81
N PHE A 237 -13.66 18.86 10.64
CA PHE A 237 -12.71 18.69 11.75
C PHE A 237 -12.88 19.79 12.80
N THR A 238 -12.93 19.36 14.06
CA THR A 238 -12.86 20.25 15.22
C THR A 238 -11.43 20.73 15.44
N HIS A 239 -11.25 21.71 16.32
CA HIS A 239 -9.89 22.15 16.70
C HIS A 239 -9.05 21.01 17.29
N GLU A 240 -9.66 20.07 18.03
CA GLU A 240 -8.97 18.91 18.59
C GLU A 240 -8.53 17.93 17.51
N ASP A 241 -9.37 17.69 16.50
CA ASP A 241 -9.03 16.82 15.36
C ASP A 241 -7.84 17.37 14.58
N PHE A 242 -7.80 18.69 14.37
CA PHE A 242 -6.65 19.35 13.75
C PHE A 242 -5.37 19.22 14.58
N ILE A 243 -5.45 19.23 15.92
CA ILE A 243 -4.29 18.99 16.79
C ILE A 243 -3.80 17.53 16.65
N LYS A 244 -4.69 16.55 16.69
CA LYS A 244 -4.32 15.13 16.52
C LYS A 244 -3.68 14.89 15.15
N PHE A 245 -4.33 15.38 14.10
CA PHE A 245 -3.83 15.32 12.73
C PHE A 245 -2.43 15.95 12.62
N ALA A 246 -2.25 17.13 13.23
CA ALA A 246 -0.98 17.85 13.26
C ALA A 246 0.16 17.03 13.88
N GLU A 247 -0.08 16.49 15.07
CA GLU A 247 0.90 15.69 15.82
C GLU A 247 1.24 14.38 15.09
N LEU A 248 0.25 13.77 14.44
CA LEU A 248 0.41 12.57 13.64
C LEU A 248 1.34 12.81 12.45
N LEU A 249 1.08 13.87 11.67
CA LEU A 249 1.82 14.17 10.44
C LEU A 249 3.18 14.84 10.68
N GLN A 250 3.41 15.45 11.84
CA GLN A 250 4.62 16.22 12.13
C GLN A 250 5.94 15.56 11.73
N PRO A 251 6.22 14.27 12.03
CA PRO A 251 7.46 13.62 11.60
C PRO A 251 7.51 13.30 10.10
N CYS A 252 6.36 13.19 9.44
CA CYS A 252 6.23 12.88 8.02
C CYS A 252 6.40 14.14 7.15
N ILE A 253 5.85 15.28 7.59
CA ILE A 253 5.92 16.56 6.85
C ILE A 253 7.37 16.98 6.57
N MET A 254 8.28 16.72 7.51
CA MET A 254 9.71 17.06 7.36
C MET A 254 10.43 16.20 6.31
N LEU A 255 9.80 15.13 5.83
CA LEU A 255 10.34 14.22 4.81
C LEU A 255 9.82 14.54 3.41
N ILE A 256 8.81 15.41 3.30
CA ILE A 256 8.24 15.81 2.01
C ILE A 256 9.09 16.90 1.38
N ASN A 257 9.44 16.71 0.12
CA ASN A 257 10.17 17.70 -0.65
C ASN A 257 9.20 18.66 -1.34
N PHE A 258 8.92 19.78 -0.67
CA PHE A 258 8.01 20.79 -1.19
C PHE A 258 8.56 21.61 -2.38
N ILE A 259 9.79 21.37 -2.83
CA ILE A 259 10.41 22.09 -3.97
C ILE A 259 9.58 21.92 -5.25
N ASP A 260 8.95 20.77 -5.43
CA ASP A 260 8.20 20.44 -6.66
C ASP A 260 6.75 20.94 -6.66
N PHE A 261 6.32 21.64 -5.60
CA PHE A 261 4.99 22.22 -5.50
C PHE A 261 4.94 23.55 -6.23
N THR A 262 3.82 23.86 -6.89
CA THR A 262 3.54 25.23 -7.30
C THR A 262 3.06 26.06 -6.11
N SER A 263 3.12 27.40 -6.19
CA SER A 263 2.52 28.24 -5.15
C SER A 263 1.03 27.97 -5.01
N LEU A 264 0.34 27.65 -6.11
CA LEU A 264 -1.08 27.31 -6.06
C LEU A 264 -1.34 26.01 -5.28
N ASP A 265 -0.55 24.96 -5.55
CA ASP A 265 -0.65 23.69 -4.82
C ASP A 265 -0.36 23.90 -3.33
N TYR A 266 0.65 24.70 -3.00
CA TYR A 266 0.97 25.02 -1.61
C TYR A 266 -0.16 25.79 -0.93
N GLU A 267 -0.67 26.85 -1.54
CA GLU A 267 -1.72 27.70 -0.96
C GLU A 267 -3.03 26.93 -0.74
N GLN A 268 -3.37 26.03 -1.66
CA GLN A 268 -4.63 25.28 -1.59
C GLN A 268 -4.53 24.00 -0.76
N LEU A 269 -3.41 23.27 -0.84
CA LEU A 269 -3.31 21.91 -0.31
C LEU A 269 -2.37 21.78 0.89
N VAL A 270 -1.48 22.74 1.14
CA VAL A 270 -0.46 22.64 2.21
C VAL A 270 -0.68 23.70 3.30
N GLU A 271 -0.85 24.96 2.90
CA GLU A 271 -0.98 26.11 3.80
C GLU A 271 -2.13 26.00 4.82
N PRO A 272 -3.35 25.53 4.46
CA PRO A 272 -4.41 25.33 5.45
C PRO A 272 -3.99 24.40 6.59
N PHE A 273 -3.25 23.34 6.27
CA PHE A 273 -2.75 22.38 7.26
C PHE A 273 -1.62 22.95 8.09
N ILE A 274 -0.62 23.59 7.45
CA ILE A 274 0.49 24.21 8.19
C ILE A 274 0.01 25.27 9.19
N ASN A 275 -1.00 26.05 8.80
CA ASN A 275 -1.64 27.03 9.68
C ASN A 275 -2.36 26.36 10.85
N ALA A 276 -3.08 25.26 10.62
CA ALA A 276 -3.75 24.49 11.67
C ALA A 276 -2.75 23.88 12.68
N ILE A 277 -1.56 23.47 12.23
CA ILE A 277 -0.47 22.93 13.07
C ILE A 277 0.20 24.03 13.92
N GLY A 278 0.01 25.31 13.58
CA GLY A 278 0.65 26.43 14.28
C GLY A 278 2.17 26.53 14.06
N ARG A 279 2.71 25.87 13.03
CA ARG A 279 4.15 25.88 12.70
C ARG A 279 4.50 26.97 11.68
N ASN A 280 4.60 28.20 12.19
CA ASN A 280 5.09 29.35 11.42
C ASN A 280 6.53 29.16 10.87
N ASP A 281 7.30 28.21 11.40
CA ASP A 281 8.66 27.91 10.93
C ASP A 281 8.68 27.30 9.52
N LEU A 282 7.56 26.71 9.08
CA LEU A 282 7.37 26.18 7.74
C LEU A 282 7.01 27.27 6.72
N ASN A 283 6.81 28.53 7.15
CA ASN A 283 6.68 29.68 6.24
C ASN A 283 7.91 29.90 5.34
N ARG A 284 9.05 29.27 5.67
CA ARG A 284 10.23 29.22 4.80
C ARG A 284 9.99 28.41 3.52
N ILE A 285 9.12 27.40 3.58
CA ILE A 285 8.73 26.55 2.45
C ILE A 285 7.95 27.38 1.42
N LYS A 286 6.98 28.18 1.86
CA LYS A 286 6.24 29.12 0.99
C LYS A 286 7.17 30.04 0.19
N ARG A 287 8.27 30.53 0.81
CA ARG A 287 9.26 31.37 0.11
C ARG A 287 10.06 30.59 -0.93
N LEU A 288 10.48 29.36 -0.63
CA LEU A 288 11.21 28.52 -1.58
C LEU A 288 10.35 28.16 -2.80
N ILE A 289 9.09 27.83 -2.58
CA ILE A 289 8.12 27.52 -3.65
C ILE A 289 7.88 28.74 -4.54
N SER A 290 7.71 29.93 -3.95
CA SER A 290 7.54 31.16 -4.74
C SER A 290 8.74 31.48 -5.64
N MET A 291 9.95 31.06 -5.25
CA MET A 291 11.16 31.21 -6.08
C MET A 291 11.21 30.14 -7.18
N ASN A 292 10.72 28.93 -6.91
CA ASN A 292 10.64 27.86 -7.90
C ASN A 292 9.57 28.11 -8.96
N ASP A 293 8.43 28.72 -8.63
CA ASP A 293 7.41 29.08 -9.61
C ASP A 293 7.95 30.00 -10.72
N ASP A 294 8.82 30.94 -10.35
CA ASP A 294 9.51 31.80 -11.30
C ASP A 294 10.44 30.99 -12.23
N GLU A 295 11.06 29.91 -11.74
CA GLU A 295 11.95 29.04 -12.52
C GLU A 295 11.19 27.99 -13.36
N ILE A 296 10.13 27.39 -12.79
CA ILE A 296 9.19 26.44 -13.42
C ILE A 296 8.43 27.14 -14.54
N SER A 297 7.97 28.38 -14.35
CA SER A 297 7.28 29.15 -15.39
C SER A 297 8.16 29.44 -16.62
N VAL A 298 9.48 29.51 -16.42
CA VAL A 298 10.48 29.68 -17.49
C VAL A 298 10.74 28.36 -18.22
N LYS A 299 10.68 27.23 -17.50
CA LYS A 299 10.97 25.88 -18.00
C LYS A 299 9.81 25.25 -18.76
N TYR A 300 8.59 25.39 -18.25
CA TYR A 300 7.40 24.73 -18.77
C TYR A 300 6.51 25.66 -19.61
N SER A 301 5.58 25.08 -20.37
CA SER A 301 4.64 25.84 -21.23
C SER A 301 3.23 25.25 -21.14
N GLU A 302 2.22 25.96 -21.64
CA GLU A 302 0.85 25.42 -21.75
C GLU A 302 0.76 24.06 -22.47
N LEU A 303 1.72 23.76 -23.36
CA LEU A 303 1.78 22.50 -24.10
C LEU A 303 2.50 21.42 -23.31
N LEU A 304 3.59 21.80 -22.62
CA LEU A 304 4.44 20.93 -21.81
C LEU A 304 4.36 21.35 -20.35
N ASN A 305 3.43 20.75 -19.61
CA ASN A 305 3.33 20.87 -18.15
C ASN A 305 4.14 19.73 -17.48
N PRO A 306 4.34 19.76 -16.15
CA PRO A 306 5.11 18.74 -15.44
C PRO A 306 4.59 17.31 -15.65
N GLU A 307 3.26 17.10 -15.64
CA GLU A 307 2.65 15.79 -15.88
C GLU A 307 3.01 15.22 -17.26
N ARG A 308 2.83 16.02 -18.33
CA ARG A 308 3.18 15.60 -19.69
C ARG A 308 4.69 15.43 -19.86
N ALA A 309 5.50 16.19 -19.13
CA ALA A 309 6.94 16.01 -19.14
C ALA A 309 7.33 14.64 -18.54
N ALA A 310 6.68 14.22 -17.45
CA ALA A 310 6.88 12.90 -16.87
C ALA A 310 6.42 11.78 -17.84
N GLU A 311 5.24 11.91 -18.45
CA GLU A 311 4.75 10.96 -19.46
C GLU A 311 5.72 10.85 -20.66
N LEU A 312 6.19 11.98 -21.19
CA LEU A 312 7.14 12.01 -22.30
C LEU A 312 8.49 11.40 -21.92
N SER A 313 8.96 11.62 -20.69
CA SER A 313 10.18 11.01 -20.15
C SER A 313 10.09 9.48 -20.16
N ILE A 314 8.94 8.93 -19.73
CA ILE A 314 8.66 7.48 -19.77
C ILE A 314 8.62 6.97 -21.21
N ILE A 315 7.89 7.66 -22.10
CA ILE A 315 7.75 7.28 -23.51
C ILE A 315 9.11 7.26 -24.22
N ILE A 316 9.96 8.26 -23.99
CA ILE A 316 11.30 8.35 -24.59
C ILE A 316 12.22 7.26 -24.03
N SER A 317 12.22 7.03 -22.72
CA SER A 317 13.06 6.00 -22.09
C SER A 317 12.70 4.60 -22.60
N ASN A 318 11.40 4.33 -22.77
CA ASN A 318 10.89 3.08 -23.34
C ASN A 318 11.26 2.90 -24.82
N MET A 319 11.33 3.99 -25.62
CA MET A 319 11.73 3.91 -27.03
C MET A 319 13.19 3.46 -27.21
N TYR A 320 14.06 3.66 -26.21
CA TYR A 320 15.51 3.38 -26.29
C TYR A 320 15.99 2.24 -25.38
N ASN A 321 15.08 1.54 -24.67
CA ASN A 321 15.39 0.49 -23.71
C ASN A 321 16.38 0.93 -22.61
N ASP A 322 16.37 2.21 -22.26
CA ASP A 322 17.28 2.78 -21.27
C ASP A 322 16.56 2.89 -19.91
N ILE A 323 16.52 1.77 -19.20
CA ILE A 323 15.77 1.61 -17.93
C ILE A 323 16.35 2.51 -16.83
N GLU A 324 17.65 2.83 -16.89
CA GLU A 324 18.33 3.68 -15.88
C GLU A 324 17.95 5.16 -15.99
N SER A 325 17.31 5.58 -17.09
CA SER A 325 16.94 6.98 -17.36
C SER A 325 15.43 7.27 -17.29
N ILE A 326 14.62 6.27 -16.91
CA ILE A 326 13.16 6.40 -16.73
C ILE A 326 12.85 7.48 -15.70
N GLY A 327 12.16 8.54 -16.12
CA GLY A 327 11.76 9.65 -15.25
C GLY A 327 12.84 10.71 -15.01
N LEU A 328 14.04 10.56 -15.58
CA LEU A 328 15.17 11.48 -15.38
C LEU A 328 15.37 12.48 -16.54
N CYS A 329 14.53 12.48 -17.57
CA CYS A 329 14.63 13.43 -18.68
C CYS A 329 14.30 14.85 -18.22
N ASP A 330 15.31 15.73 -18.24
CA ASP A 330 15.11 17.15 -17.98
C ASP A 330 14.83 17.93 -19.28
N PHE A 331 13.71 18.67 -19.30
CA PHE A 331 13.28 19.44 -20.48
C PHE A 331 13.61 20.92 -20.33
N ASN A 332 14.36 21.45 -21.29
CA ASN A 332 14.68 22.87 -21.40
C ASN A 332 13.98 23.50 -22.60
N LEU A 333 13.19 24.55 -22.38
CA LEU A 333 12.46 25.23 -23.44
C LEU A 333 13.40 26.02 -24.38
N LEU A 334 13.66 25.47 -25.56
CA LEU A 334 14.50 26.11 -26.58
C LEU A 334 13.76 27.19 -27.38
N LEU A 335 12.56 26.88 -27.86
CA LEU A 335 11.75 27.74 -28.72
C LEU A 335 10.26 27.63 -28.39
N ARG A 336 9.59 28.77 -28.31
CA ARG A 336 8.13 28.87 -28.15
C ARG A 336 7.57 29.70 -29.31
N GLY A 337 6.78 29.08 -30.19
CA GLY A 337 6.28 29.74 -31.41
C GLY A 337 5.51 31.05 -31.15
N SER A 338 4.76 31.15 -30.04
CA SER A 338 4.04 32.37 -29.66
C SER A 338 4.93 33.51 -29.17
N ARG A 339 6.15 33.20 -28.70
CA ARG A 339 7.14 34.18 -28.19
C ARG A 339 8.20 34.50 -29.23
N ASP A 340 8.73 33.48 -29.88
CA ASP A 340 9.94 33.53 -30.70
C ASP A 340 9.62 33.51 -32.22
N GLY A 341 8.35 33.26 -32.59
CA GLY A 341 7.90 33.10 -33.96
C GLY A 341 8.16 31.69 -34.52
N MET A 342 7.34 31.27 -35.48
CA MET A 342 7.47 29.98 -36.17
C MET A 342 8.23 30.12 -37.49
N THR A 343 9.46 30.65 -37.43
CA THR A 343 10.31 30.86 -38.61
C THR A 343 11.51 29.92 -38.60
N VAL A 344 12.01 29.58 -39.79
CA VAL A 344 13.24 28.79 -39.94
C VAL A 344 14.41 29.45 -39.19
N ASN A 345 14.56 30.77 -39.29
CA ASN A 345 15.61 31.51 -38.59
C ASN A 345 15.52 31.39 -37.06
N ALA A 346 14.30 31.48 -36.49
CA ALA A 346 14.09 31.32 -35.06
C ALA A 346 14.44 29.89 -34.60
N PHE A 347 14.04 28.87 -35.38
CA PHE A 347 14.37 27.48 -35.11
C PHE A 347 15.87 27.21 -35.21
N THR A 348 16.51 27.64 -36.31
CA THR A 348 17.94 27.41 -36.55
C THR A 348 18.81 28.10 -35.51
N SER A 349 18.46 29.30 -35.05
CA SER A 349 19.25 30.02 -34.04
C SER A 349 19.13 29.44 -32.63
N ARG A 350 18.02 28.75 -32.31
CA ARG A 350 17.72 28.30 -30.94
C ARG A 350 17.83 26.80 -30.73
N CYS A 351 17.54 26.00 -31.75
CA CYS A 351 17.45 24.54 -31.66
C CYS A 351 18.65 23.80 -32.27
N CYS A 352 19.37 24.40 -33.24
CA CYS A 352 20.55 23.76 -33.83
C CYS A 352 21.67 23.56 -32.79
N GLY A 353 22.30 22.39 -32.83
CA GLY A 353 23.39 22.01 -31.93
C GLY A 353 23.01 21.74 -30.47
N LYS A 354 21.70 21.72 -30.12
CA LYS A 354 21.23 21.54 -28.73
C LYS A 354 21.04 20.08 -28.29
N GLY A 355 21.24 19.12 -29.20
CA GLY A 355 21.08 17.69 -28.91
C GLY A 355 19.66 17.18 -29.15
N PRO A 356 19.27 16.06 -28.51
CA PRO A 356 17.94 15.48 -28.64
C PRO A 356 16.83 16.50 -28.32
N THR A 357 15.75 16.50 -29.09
CA THR A 357 14.70 17.52 -28.98
C THR A 357 13.31 16.90 -29.08
N VAL A 358 12.39 17.34 -28.23
CA VAL A 358 10.94 17.10 -28.38
C VAL A 358 10.29 18.36 -28.97
N ILE A 359 9.43 18.17 -29.97
CA ILE A 359 8.60 19.20 -30.58
C ILE A 359 7.15 18.89 -30.21
N LEU A 360 6.46 19.88 -29.63
CA LEU A 360 5.03 19.82 -29.37
C LEU A 360 4.31 20.91 -30.15
N ALA A 361 3.22 20.57 -30.81
CA ALA A 361 2.38 21.48 -31.56
C ALA A 361 0.91 21.22 -31.25
N ARG A 362 0.13 22.29 -31.01
CA ARG A 362 -1.32 22.21 -30.81
C ARG A 362 -2.02 22.80 -32.02
N ASP A 363 -2.93 22.04 -32.61
CA ASP A 363 -3.79 22.54 -33.69
C ASP A 363 -4.83 23.53 -33.13
N LYS A 364 -4.99 24.65 -33.82
CA LYS A 364 -5.83 25.77 -33.39
C LYS A 364 -7.34 25.46 -33.41
N PHE A 365 -7.78 24.57 -34.27
CA PHE A 365 -9.19 24.30 -34.54
C PHE A 365 -9.72 23.11 -33.74
N ASN A 366 -8.99 22.00 -33.73
CA ASN A 366 -9.45 20.77 -33.08
C ASN A 366 -8.81 20.54 -31.69
N LYS A 367 -7.89 21.43 -31.26
CA LYS A 367 -7.16 21.39 -29.98
C LYS A 367 -6.32 20.12 -29.74
N HIS A 368 -6.14 19.26 -30.75
CA HIS A 368 -5.28 18.09 -30.61
C HIS A 368 -3.82 18.51 -30.44
N LEU A 369 -3.11 17.79 -29.58
CA LEU A 369 -1.69 17.93 -29.35
C LEU A 369 -0.93 16.89 -30.17
N TYR A 370 0.03 17.35 -30.95
CA TYR A 370 0.93 16.53 -31.75
C TYR A 370 2.34 16.66 -31.20
N GLY A 371 3.07 15.55 -31.17
CA GLY A 371 4.43 15.47 -30.67
C GLY A 371 5.36 14.78 -31.66
N ALA A 372 6.62 15.19 -31.68
CA ALA A 372 7.70 14.49 -32.35
C ALA A 372 8.95 14.52 -31.48
N TYR A 373 9.68 13.42 -31.42
CA TYR A 373 10.99 13.35 -30.77
C TYR A 373 12.07 13.11 -31.82
N TYR A 374 13.15 13.87 -31.71
CA TYR A 374 14.33 13.75 -32.56
C TYR A 374 15.53 13.45 -31.66
N ALA A 375 16.08 12.24 -31.74
CA ALA A 375 17.17 11.79 -30.87
C ALA A 375 18.54 12.37 -31.21
N ASN A 376 18.71 12.93 -32.41
CA ASN A 376 19.96 13.53 -32.84
C ASN A 376 19.93 15.05 -32.63
N ARG A 377 21.06 15.71 -32.86
CA ARG A 377 21.12 17.18 -32.90
C ARG A 377 20.66 17.70 -34.27
N TRP A 378 19.98 18.84 -34.28
CA TRP A 378 19.71 19.57 -35.52
C TRP A 378 20.99 20.26 -36.01
N ASP A 379 21.38 20.04 -37.25
CA ASP A 379 22.53 20.73 -37.85
C ASP A 379 22.09 22.05 -38.50
N HIS A 380 23.03 23.00 -38.62
CA HIS A 380 22.77 24.20 -39.41
C HIS A 380 22.59 23.80 -40.88
N PRO A 381 21.61 24.37 -41.60
CA PRO A 381 21.50 24.13 -43.03
C PRO A 381 22.80 24.58 -43.69
N ASN A 382 23.57 23.64 -44.21
CA ASN A 382 24.73 23.94 -45.03
C ASN A 382 24.24 24.73 -46.25
N TYR A 383 24.76 25.95 -46.45
CA TYR A 383 24.51 26.74 -47.67
C TYR A 383 25.14 26.11 -48.93
N HIS A 384 25.66 24.89 -48.82
CA HIS A 384 26.29 24.11 -49.88
C HIS A 384 25.75 22.68 -49.87
N ASP A 385 24.47 22.52 -50.22
CA ASP A 385 24.01 21.38 -51.00
C ASP A 385 22.88 21.88 -51.91
N LYS A 386 23.29 22.51 -53.01
CA LYS A 386 22.50 22.42 -54.24
C LYS A 386 22.68 20.99 -54.74
N VAL A 387 21.61 20.22 -54.75
CA VAL A 387 21.48 19.08 -55.67
C VAL A 387 20.14 19.23 -56.36
N ASP A 388 20.21 19.03 -57.67
CA ASP A 388 19.23 19.32 -58.72
C ASP A 388 17.86 18.62 -58.58
#